data_AF-A0A956RU38-F1
#
_entry.id   AF-A0A956RU38-F1
#
_cell.length_a   1.000
_cell.length_b   1.000
_cell.length_c   1.000
_cell.angle_alpha   90.00
_cell.angle_beta   90.00
_cell.angle_gamma   90.00
#
_symmetry.space_group_name_H-M   'P 1'
#
loop_
_entity.id
_entity.type
_entity.pdbx_description
1 polymer ?
#
loop_
_entity_poly.entity_id
_entity_poly.type
_entity_poly.pdbx_seq_one_letter_code
_entity_poly.pdbx_strand_id
1 'polypeptide(L)' 'DVAKLSGHSTSKDAAYIAQQAGVRELILTHISARTLPNEEVIALQEAIEIFPHAQIAHDLDRFKIDYRED' A
#
# COMPACT_ATOMS: atom_id res chain seq x y z
N ASP A 1 16.31 -0.06 -5.32
CA ASP A 1 16.64 -1.47 -5.01
C ASP A 1 16.99 -1.81 -3.55
N VAL A 2 17.07 -0.85 -2.62
CA VAL A 2 17.29 -1.15 -1.18
C VAL A 2 16.18 -2.03 -0.59
N ALA A 3 14.91 -1.79 -0.97
CA ALA A 3 13.76 -2.58 -0.53
C ALA A 3 13.97 -4.08 -0.81
N LYS A 4 14.21 -4.44 -2.09
CA LYS A 4 14.44 -5.81 -2.52
C LYS A 4 15.63 -6.49 -1.82
N LEU A 5 16.75 -5.77 -1.67
CA LEU A 5 17.94 -6.31 -0.99
C LEU A 5 17.70 -6.56 0.50
N SER A 6 16.81 -5.81 1.12
CA SER A 6 16.41 -5.98 2.53
C SER A 6 15.22 -6.92 2.72
N GLY A 7 14.73 -7.58 1.65
CA GLY A 7 13.58 -8.48 1.72
C GLY A 7 12.22 -7.78 1.83
N HIS A 8 12.13 -6.49 1.48
CA HIS A 8 10.91 -5.70 1.50
C HIS A 8 10.38 -5.42 0.08
N SER A 9 9.07 -5.23 -0.02
CA SER A 9 8.39 -4.73 -1.22
C SER A 9 8.40 -3.21 -1.29
N THR A 10 8.34 -2.66 -2.51
CA THR A 10 7.96 -1.26 -2.74
C THR A 10 6.44 -1.09 -2.75
N SER A 11 5.96 0.16 -2.67
CA SER A 11 4.54 0.51 -2.86
C SER A 11 4.00 0.03 -4.21
N LYS A 12 4.81 0.16 -5.27
CA LYS A 12 4.49 -0.32 -6.62
C LYS A 12 4.37 -1.84 -6.68
N ASP A 13 5.29 -2.56 -6.04
CA ASP A 13 5.22 -4.03 -5.98
C ASP A 13 3.91 -4.49 -5.34
N ALA A 14 3.53 -3.88 -4.20
CA ALA A 14 2.28 -4.19 -3.51
C ALA A 14 1.05 -3.85 -4.38
N ALA A 15 1.07 -2.71 -5.07
CA ALA A 15 0.00 -2.30 -5.97
C ALA A 15 -0.19 -3.24 -7.17
N TYR A 16 0.90 -3.71 -7.79
CA TYR A 16 0.81 -4.71 -8.86
C TYR A 16 0.24 -6.03 -8.37
N ILE A 17 0.64 -6.49 -7.18
CA ILE A 17 0.08 -7.72 -6.58
C ILE A 17 -1.42 -7.56 -6.33
N ALA A 18 -1.86 -6.42 -5.78
CA ALA A 18 -3.28 -6.16 -5.54
C ALA A 18 -4.08 -6.16 -6.86
N GLN A 19 -3.57 -5.49 -7.89
CA GLN A 19 -4.18 -5.47 -9.21
C GLN A 19 -4.30 -6.90 -9.80
N GLN A 20 -3.23 -7.68 -9.75
CA GLN A 20 -3.20 -9.05 -10.29
C GLN A 20 -4.11 -10.01 -9.52
N ALA A 21 -4.19 -9.84 -8.19
CA ALA A 21 -5.04 -10.64 -7.33
C ALA A 21 -6.53 -10.30 -7.46
N GLY A 22 -6.88 -9.18 -8.10
CA GLY A 22 -8.27 -8.73 -8.24
C GLY A 22 -8.92 -8.38 -6.90
N VAL A 23 -8.14 -7.94 -5.92
CA VAL A 23 -8.68 -7.49 -4.63
C VAL A 23 -9.40 -6.15 -4.79
N ARG A 24 -10.29 -5.83 -3.84
CA ARG A 24 -11.06 -4.58 -3.86
C ARG A 24 -10.31 -3.39 -3.30
N GLU A 25 -9.50 -3.61 -2.27
CA GLU A 25 -8.78 -2.57 -1.55
C GLU A 25 -7.36 -3.05 -1.22
N LEU A 26 -6.42 -2.11 -1.21
CA LEU A 26 -5.03 -2.32 -0.80
C LEU A 26 -4.71 -1.37 0.34
N ILE A 27 -4.29 -1.92 1.47
CA ILE A 27 -3.83 -1.14 2.63
C ILE A 27 -2.32 -1.33 2.75
N LEU A 28 -1.56 -0.29 2.44
CA LEU A 28 -0.12 -0.24 2.63
C LEU A 28 0.18 -0.01 4.11
N THR A 29 1.11 -0.81 4.64
CA THR A 29 1.58 -0.74 6.02
C THR A 29 3.07 -1.06 6.08
N HIS A 30 3.65 -1.15 7.29
CA HIS A 30 5.08 -1.39 7.50
C HIS A 30 5.95 -0.39 6.73
N ILE A 31 5.53 0.89 6.79
CA ILE A 31 6.25 1.99 6.17
C ILE A 31 7.53 2.24 6.98
N SER A 32 8.67 2.30 6.28
CA SER A 32 9.96 2.43 6.97
C SER A 32 10.01 3.73 7.78
N ALA A 33 10.42 3.67 9.05
CA ALA A 33 10.51 4.82 9.96
C ALA A 33 11.52 5.91 9.52
N ARG A 34 12.27 5.67 8.45
CA ARG A 34 13.16 6.66 7.82
C ARG A 34 12.40 7.58 6.86
N THR A 35 11.07 7.47 6.83
CA THR A 35 10.19 8.24 5.95
C THR A 35 10.53 9.71 6.09
N LEU A 36 11.20 10.25 5.09
CA LEU A 36 11.44 11.68 5.01
C LEU A 36 10.08 12.38 4.86
N PRO A 37 9.98 13.69 5.19
CA PRO A 37 8.77 14.45 4.92
C PRO A 37 8.33 14.22 3.46
N ASN A 38 7.06 13.85 3.27
CA ASN A 38 6.41 13.54 1.98
C ASN A 38 6.70 12.17 1.35
N GLU A 39 7.59 11.32 1.89
CA GLU A 39 7.82 9.98 1.31
C GLU A 39 6.57 9.10 1.36
N GLU A 40 5.76 9.24 2.41
CA GLU A 40 4.49 8.54 2.52
C GLU A 40 3.50 8.95 1.41
N VAL A 41 3.43 10.25 1.12
CA VAL A 41 2.59 10.79 0.04
C VAL A 41 3.06 10.27 -1.32
N ILE A 42 4.37 10.23 -1.54
CA ILE A 42 4.96 9.68 -2.76
C ILE A 42 4.63 8.19 -2.87
N ALA A 43 4.81 7.41 -1.80
CA ALA A 43 4.53 5.98 -1.79
C ALA A 43 3.04 5.68 -2.10
N LEU A 44 2.12 6.47 -1.53
CA LEU A 44 0.70 6.36 -1.84
C LEU A 44 0.42 6.70 -3.30
N GLN A 45 0.97 7.80 -3.80
CA GLN A 45 0.79 8.23 -5.19
C GLN A 45 1.26 7.16 -6.17
N GLU A 46 2.43 6.58 -5.91
CA GLU A 46 3.00 5.49 -6.71
C GLU A 46 2.12 4.23 -6.71
N ALA A 47 1.48 3.90 -5.57
CA ALA A 47 0.56 2.78 -5.51
C ALA A 47 -0.76 3.08 -6.23
N ILE A 48 -1.32 4.29 -6.06
CA ILE A 48 -2.57 4.72 -6.70
C ILE A 48 -2.45 4.72 -8.22
N GLU A 49 -1.29 5.08 -8.78
CA GLU A 49 -1.03 5.02 -10.23
C GLU A 49 -1.23 3.62 -10.83
N ILE A 50 -1.04 2.57 -10.04
CA ILE A 50 -1.19 1.16 -10.47
C ILE A 50 -2.53 0.58 -9.97
N PHE A 51 -2.93 0.91 -8.75
CA PHE A 51 -4.10 0.39 -8.06
C PHE A 51 -4.84 1.53 -7.34
N PRO A 52 -5.90 2.12 -7.95
CA PRO A 52 -6.56 3.32 -7.44
C PRO A 52 -7.19 3.20 -6.05
N HIS A 53 -7.49 1.97 -5.59
CA HIS A 53 -8.09 1.70 -4.28
C HIS A 53 -7.03 1.43 -3.19
N ALA A 54 -5.87 2.06 -3.30
CA ALA A 54 -4.79 2.00 -2.31
C ALA A 54 -4.97 3.05 -1.21
N GLN A 55 -4.64 2.69 0.03
CA GLN A 55 -4.62 3.55 1.21
C GLN A 55 -3.37 3.25 2.04
N ILE A 56 -2.91 4.20 2.87
CA ILE A 56 -1.86 3.94 3.88
C ILE A 56 -2.50 3.84 5.26
N ALA A 57 -2.10 2.82 6.01
CA ALA A 57 -2.48 2.66 7.41
C ALA A 57 -1.54 3.43 8.34
N HIS A 58 -2.14 4.11 9.30
CA HIS A 58 -1.49 4.70 10.46
C HIS A 58 -1.80 3.89 11.71
N ASP A 59 -1.01 4.13 12.75
CA ASP A 59 -1.23 3.52 14.06
C ASP A 59 -2.66 3.79 14.54
N LEU A 60 -3.34 2.70 14.93
CA LEU A 60 -4.71 2.69 15.44
C LEU A 60 -5.82 2.97 14.41
N ASP A 61 -5.50 3.04 13.11
CA ASP A 61 -6.51 3.12 12.06
C ASP A 61 -7.45 1.91 12.09
N ARG A 62 -8.71 2.16 11.71
CA ARG A 62 -9.76 1.13 11.62
C ARG A 62 -10.34 1.11 10.22
N PHE A 63 -10.21 -0.04 9.56
CA PHE A 63 -10.76 -0.28 8.24
C PHE A 63 -12.03 -1.10 8.36
N LYS A 64 -13.13 -0.58 7.82
CA LYS A 64 -14.41 -1.27 7.82
C LYS A 64 -14.45 -2.26 6.66
N ILE A 65 -14.52 -3.55 6.96
CA ILE A 65 -14.77 -4.57 5.95
C ILE A 65 -16.26 -4.87 5.93
N ASP A 66 -16.95 -4.36 4.91
CA ASP A 66 -18.37 -4.63 4.73
C ASP A 66 -18.58 -6.05 4.18
N TYR A 67 -19.53 -6.77 4.78
CA TYR A 67 -20.06 -8.00 4.20
C TYR A 67 -20.84 -7.66 2.94
N ARG A 68 -20.60 -8.41 1.87
CA ARG A 68 -21.28 -8.24 0.59
C ARG A 68 -21.74 -9.61 0.09
N GLU A 69 -22.90 -9.62 -0.55
CA GLU A 69 -23.59 -10.83 -1.04
C GLU A 69 -23.23 -11.17 -2.50
N ASP A 70 -22.26 -10.48 -3.11
CA ASP A 70 -21.80 -10.73 -4.48
C ASP A 70 -21.19 -12.13 -4.68
#